data_AF-A0A1Q7B5K6-F1
#
_entry.id   AF-A0A1Q7B5K6-F1
#
_cell.length_a   1.000
_cell.length_b   1.000
_cell.length_c   1.000
_cell.angle_alpha   90.00
_cell.angle_beta   90.00
_cell.angle_gamma   90.00
#
_symmetry.space_group_name_H-M   'P 1'
#
loop_
_entity.id
_entity.type
_entity.pdbx_description
1 polymer ?
#
loop_
_entity_poly.entity_id
_entity_poly.type
_entity_poly.pdbx_seq_one_letter_code
_entity_poly.pdbx_strand_id
1 'polypeptide(L)'
;MWKWLLTGERNAWYYQCVRRNKSLELVWREHRDVVVAHYAKRWAGSRPKAWWRWDAPEPRRRLGGSGVPLMIDNCDPPSLAYGVPRVWHFSEADPPQYESEASYLKRLNLLLPGERRRLKQSDFTPQFVRGCFDDPRTYWRAAEVA
;
A
#
# COMPACT_ATOMS: atom_id res chain seq x y z
N MET A 1 -19.69 8.10 2.76
CA MET A 1 -19.23 9.24 1.94
C MET A 1 -17.80 9.05 1.38
N TRP A 2 -16.84 8.45 2.11
CA TRP A 2 -15.42 8.32 1.68
C TRP A 2 -14.95 6.87 1.44
N LYS A 3 -15.88 5.94 1.13
CA LYS A 3 -15.56 4.49 0.98
C LYS A 3 -14.47 4.21 -0.06
N TRP A 4 -14.39 5.00 -1.14
CA TRP A 4 -13.35 4.83 -2.15
C TRP A 4 -11.95 5.20 -1.62
N LEU A 5 -11.84 6.16 -0.69
CA LEU A 5 -10.56 6.54 -0.06
C LEU A 5 -10.01 5.41 0.80
N LEU A 6 -10.88 4.59 1.37
CA LEU A 6 -10.49 3.40 2.14
C LEU A 6 -10.08 2.23 1.25
N THR A 7 -10.92 1.90 0.26
CA THR A 7 -10.82 0.62 -0.47
C THR A 7 -10.17 0.75 -1.84
N GLY A 8 -10.09 1.95 -2.39
CA GLY A 8 -9.71 2.18 -3.79
C GLY A 8 -10.77 1.76 -4.80
N GLU A 9 -11.96 1.31 -4.38
CA GLU A 9 -13.06 0.93 -5.26
C GLU A 9 -13.78 2.17 -5.79
N ARG A 10 -13.93 2.26 -7.11
CA ARG A 10 -14.69 3.35 -7.75
C ARG A 10 -16.17 3.15 -7.46
N ASN A 11 -16.76 4.06 -6.68
CA ASN A 11 -18.18 4.04 -6.33
C ASN A 11 -18.89 5.32 -6.82
N ALA A 12 -20.19 5.44 -6.58
CA ALA A 12 -20.98 6.62 -6.98
C ALA A 12 -20.34 7.96 -6.53
N TRP A 13 -19.67 7.99 -5.38
CA TRP A 13 -18.95 9.17 -4.88
C TRP A 13 -17.70 9.50 -5.70
N TYR A 14 -16.91 8.49 -6.09
CA TYR A 14 -15.79 8.67 -7.01
C TYR A 14 -16.26 9.36 -8.30
N TYR A 15 -17.34 8.85 -8.90
CA TYR A 15 -17.89 9.43 -10.13
C TYR A 15 -18.47 10.82 -9.90
N GLN A 16 -19.07 11.12 -8.74
CA GLN A 16 -19.51 12.47 -8.40
C GLN A 16 -18.35 13.46 -8.25
N CYS A 17 -17.23 13.08 -7.64
CA CYS A 17 -16.03 13.93 -7.55
C CYS A 17 -15.49 14.25 -8.95
N VAL A 18 -15.34 13.22 -9.80
CA VAL A 18 -14.90 13.37 -11.19
C VAL A 18 -15.88 14.25 -11.97
N ARG A 19 -17.19 14.00 -11.86
CA ARG A 19 -18.24 14.79 -12.55
C ARG A 19 -18.28 16.25 -12.11
N ARG A 20 -17.94 16.54 -10.84
CA ARG A 20 -17.84 17.90 -10.29
C ARG A 20 -16.47 18.54 -10.53
N ASN A 21 -15.61 17.90 -11.32
CA ASN A 21 -14.24 18.33 -11.62
C ASN A 21 -13.39 18.60 -10.37
N LYS A 22 -13.67 17.93 -9.25
CA LYS A 22 -12.81 17.97 -8.07
C LYS A 22 -11.64 17.01 -8.28
N SER A 23 -10.41 17.50 -8.12
CA SER A 23 -9.22 16.65 -8.07
C SER A 23 -9.35 15.62 -6.94
N LEU A 24 -9.08 14.35 -7.24
CA LEU A 24 -9.08 13.29 -6.23
C LEU A 24 -8.03 13.53 -5.13
N GLU A 25 -6.93 14.20 -5.49
CA GLU A 25 -5.91 14.63 -4.53
C GLU A 25 -6.46 15.68 -3.57
N LEU A 26 -7.28 16.63 -4.04
CA LEU A 26 -7.91 17.63 -3.17
C LEU A 26 -8.85 16.95 -2.18
N VAL A 27 -9.68 16.01 -2.66
CA VAL A 27 -10.58 15.23 -1.79
C VAL A 27 -9.81 14.40 -0.78
N TRP A 28 -8.65 13.84 -1.16
CA TRP A 28 -7.75 13.18 -0.21
C TRP A 28 -7.24 14.17 0.83
N ARG A 29 -6.66 15.30 0.42
CA ARG A 29 -6.12 16.33 1.33
C ARG A 29 -7.16 16.83 2.33
N GLU A 30 -8.42 17.01 1.90
CA GLU A 30 -9.55 17.43 2.76
C GLU A 30 -9.92 16.39 3.84
N HIS A 31 -9.65 15.10 3.61
CA HIS A 31 -10.17 14.01 4.46
C HIS A 31 -9.12 13.04 5.00
N ARG A 32 -7.84 13.20 4.63
CA ARG A 32 -6.77 12.21 4.91
C ARG A 32 -6.69 11.82 6.38
N ASP A 33 -6.76 12.80 7.30
CA ASP A 33 -6.56 12.54 8.73
C ASP A 33 -7.68 11.64 9.28
N VAL A 34 -8.93 11.92 8.89
CA VAL A 34 -10.10 11.14 9.30
C VAL A 34 -10.05 9.74 8.67
N VAL A 35 -9.68 9.64 7.40
CA VAL A 35 -9.61 8.35 6.69
C VAL A 35 -8.50 7.48 7.27
N VAL A 36 -7.28 8.02 7.45
CA VAL A 36 -6.15 7.30 8.01
C VAL A 36 -6.44 6.87 9.45
N ALA A 37 -6.96 7.77 10.29
CA ALA A 37 -7.32 7.43 11.66
C ALA A 37 -8.39 6.34 11.73
N HIS A 38 -9.42 6.41 10.87
CA HIS A 38 -10.44 5.36 10.81
C HIS A 38 -9.88 4.02 10.30
N TYR A 39 -9.07 4.04 9.25
CA TYR A 39 -8.44 2.86 8.69
C TYR A 39 -7.57 2.14 9.73
N ALA A 40 -6.73 2.90 10.45
CA ALA A 40 -5.82 2.39 11.47
C ALA A 40 -6.52 1.79 12.71
N LYS A 41 -7.79 2.11 12.95
CA LYS A 41 -8.59 1.44 14.00
C LYS A 41 -8.82 -0.02 13.68
N ARG A 42 -9.04 -0.35 12.40
CA ARG A 42 -9.32 -1.71 11.93
C ARG A 42 -8.07 -2.45 11.49
N TRP A 43 -7.14 -1.74 10.84
CA TRP A 43 -5.93 -2.31 10.25
C TRP A 43 -4.71 -1.54 10.77
N ALA A 44 -4.29 -1.87 11.99
CA ALA A 44 -3.10 -1.24 12.57
C ALA A 44 -1.85 -1.63 11.77
N GLY A 45 -0.93 -0.69 11.59
CA GLY A 45 0.33 -0.92 10.88
C GLY A 45 0.20 -1.06 9.37
N SER A 46 -0.91 -0.63 8.77
CA SER A 46 -1.06 -0.49 7.33
C SER A 46 -1.73 0.84 6.98
N ARG A 47 -1.72 1.20 5.68
CA ARG A 47 -2.30 2.46 5.22
C ARG A 47 -3.22 2.26 4.01
N PRO A 48 -4.25 3.11 3.86
CA PRO A 48 -5.13 3.04 2.71
C PRO A 48 -4.35 3.35 1.42
N LYS A 49 -4.83 2.82 0.30
CA LYS A 49 -4.20 2.99 -1.02
C LYS A 49 -3.94 4.46 -1.39
N ALA A 50 -4.84 5.37 -1.01
CA ALA A 50 -4.69 6.81 -1.23
C ALA A 50 -3.47 7.39 -0.50
N TRP A 51 -3.20 6.94 0.72
CA TRP A 51 -2.02 7.37 1.49
C TRP A 51 -0.73 6.99 0.78
N TRP A 52 -0.65 5.75 0.29
CA TRP A 52 0.51 5.29 -0.48
C TRP A 52 0.72 6.03 -1.80
N ARG A 53 -0.33 6.62 -2.37
CA ARG A 53 -0.27 7.37 -3.62
C ARG A 53 0.20 8.81 -3.42
N TRP A 54 -0.16 9.44 -2.30
CA TRP A 54 -0.02 10.90 -2.14
C TRP A 54 0.76 11.34 -0.90
N ASP A 55 0.80 10.55 0.18
CA ASP A 55 1.42 10.95 1.45
C ASP A 55 2.63 10.09 1.83
N ALA A 56 2.86 8.95 1.17
CA ALA A 56 4.03 8.11 1.47
C ALA A 56 5.33 8.88 1.14
N PRO A 57 6.21 9.13 2.13
CA PRO A 57 7.41 9.95 1.92
C PRO A 57 8.46 9.27 1.05
N GLU A 58 8.51 7.94 1.07
CA GLU A 58 9.45 7.15 0.26
C GLU A 58 8.87 5.75 -0.06
N PRO A 59 9.37 5.06 -1.09
CA PRO A 59 9.02 3.66 -1.35
C PRO A 59 9.44 2.73 -0.19
N ARG A 60 8.83 1.53 -0.13
CA ARG A 60 9.26 0.49 0.81
C ARG A 60 10.61 -0.09 0.38
N ARG A 61 11.42 -0.48 1.37
CA ARG A 61 12.75 -1.07 1.15
C ARG A 61 12.64 -2.54 0.73
N ARG A 62 13.37 -2.90 -0.33
CA ARG A 62 13.63 -4.29 -0.70
C ARG A 62 14.61 -4.87 0.32
N LEU A 63 14.28 -6.03 0.87
CA LEU A 63 15.07 -6.75 1.87
C LEU A 63 15.78 -7.98 1.28
N GLY A 64 15.31 -8.47 0.12
CA GLY A 64 15.87 -9.67 -0.50
C GLY A 64 15.15 -10.06 -1.79
N GLY A 65 15.37 -11.30 -2.23
CA GLY A 65 14.86 -11.85 -3.48
C GLY A 65 15.59 -11.32 -4.71
N SER A 66 15.47 -12.03 -5.83
CA SER A 66 16.05 -11.65 -7.13
C SER A 66 14.97 -11.15 -8.09
N GLY A 67 15.39 -10.63 -9.24
CA GLY A 67 14.50 -10.05 -10.24
C GLY A 67 14.52 -8.52 -10.29
N VAL A 68 13.98 -7.99 -11.38
CA VAL A 68 13.98 -6.57 -11.73
C VAL A 68 12.54 -6.05 -11.80
N PRO A 69 12.24 -4.89 -11.21
CA PRO A 69 10.95 -4.26 -11.42
C PRO A 69 10.84 -3.85 -12.89
N LEU A 70 9.74 -4.22 -13.54
CA LEU A 70 9.45 -3.75 -14.89
C LEU A 70 8.90 -2.33 -14.77
N MET A 71 9.80 -1.35 -14.81
CA MET A 71 9.42 0.03 -15.10
C MET A 71 9.00 0.04 -16.57
N ILE A 72 7.76 0.41 -16.85
CA ILE A 72 7.40 0.73 -18.23
C ILE A 72 8.11 2.05 -18.50
N ASP A 73 9.21 1.99 -19.25
CA ASP A 73 10.02 3.15 -19.62
C ASP A 73 9.09 4.28 -20.09
N ASN A 74 9.17 5.44 -19.42
CA ASN A 74 8.59 6.74 -19.82
C ASN A 74 7.09 7.04 -19.59
N CYS A 75 6.37 6.39 -18.67
CA CYS A 75 5.04 6.87 -18.26
C CYS A 75 4.83 6.91 -16.74
N ASP A 76 4.76 8.13 -16.19
CA ASP A 76 4.35 8.47 -14.82
C ASP A 76 5.25 7.94 -13.68
N PRO A 77 5.19 8.52 -12.45
CA PRO A 77 5.97 8.04 -11.31
C PRO A 77 5.85 6.51 -11.19
N PRO A 78 6.91 5.82 -10.70
CA PRO A 78 6.94 4.37 -10.63
C PRO A 78 5.59 3.88 -10.13
N SER A 79 4.96 2.97 -10.87
CA SER A 79 3.60 2.50 -10.58
C SER A 79 3.61 1.68 -9.30
N LEU A 80 3.81 2.36 -8.16
CA LEU A 80 3.96 1.75 -6.86
C LEU A 80 2.57 1.40 -6.35
N ALA A 81 2.38 0.14 -6.01
CA ALA A 81 1.28 -0.29 -5.17
C ALA A 81 1.83 -0.44 -3.75
N TYR A 82 1.30 0.34 -2.81
CA TYR A 82 1.72 0.29 -1.42
C TYR A 82 3.25 0.46 -1.27
N GLY A 83 3.85 1.40 -2.00
CA GLY A 83 5.29 1.66 -1.96
C GLY A 83 6.17 0.60 -2.63
N VAL A 84 5.61 -0.37 -3.37
CA VAL A 84 6.33 -1.45 -4.08
C VAL A 84 5.97 -1.43 -5.56
N PRO A 85 6.93 -1.66 -6.49
CA PRO A 85 6.62 -1.76 -7.92
C PRO A 85 5.53 -2.80 -8.19
N ARG A 86 4.56 -2.45 -9.02
CA ARG A 86 3.43 -3.34 -9.38
C ARG A 86 3.83 -4.53 -10.24
N VAL A 87 4.83 -4.35 -11.09
CA VAL A 87 5.18 -5.30 -12.14
C VAL A 87 6.65 -5.66 -12.00
N TRP A 88 6.93 -6.94 -12.11
CA TRP A 88 8.24 -7.54 -11.88
C TRP A 88 8.60 -8.59 -12.92
N HIS A 89 9.89 -8.83 -13.08
CA HIS A 89 10.39 -10.04 -13.73
C HIS A 89 11.30 -10.74 -12.74
N PHE A 90 10.88 -11.90 -12.23
CA PHE A 90 11.59 -12.65 -11.19
C PHE A 90 11.33 -14.15 -11.30
N SER A 91 12.19 -14.95 -10.65
CA SER A 91 12.00 -16.39 -10.50
C SER A 91 11.16 -16.68 -9.26
N GLU A 92 10.14 -17.54 -9.39
CA GLU A 92 9.31 -17.96 -8.26
C GLU A 92 10.10 -18.64 -7.12
N ALA A 93 11.28 -19.21 -7.43
CA ALA A 93 12.16 -19.80 -6.43
C ALA A 93 12.80 -18.77 -5.49
N ASP A 94 12.90 -17.51 -5.92
CA ASP A 94 13.53 -16.43 -5.15
C ASP A 94 12.81 -15.07 -5.36
N PRO A 95 11.56 -14.96 -4.88
CA PRO A 95 10.72 -13.80 -5.14
C PRO A 95 11.22 -12.54 -4.40
N PRO A 96 11.07 -11.33 -4.98
CA PRO A 96 11.41 -10.08 -4.34
C PRO A 96 10.74 -9.93 -2.97
N GLN A 97 11.52 -9.57 -1.97
CA GLN A 97 11.08 -9.40 -0.58
C GLN A 97 11.16 -7.93 -0.20
N TYR A 98 10.12 -7.43 0.45
CA TYR A 98 10.01 -6.06 0.91
C TYR A 98 9.69 -6.00 2.39
N GLU A 99 10.07 -4.91 3.05
CA GLU A 99 9.57 -4.64 4.39
C GLU A 99 8.04 -4.61 4.42
N SER A 100 7.42 -5.10 5.50
CA SER A 100 5.98 -4.96 5.69
C SER A 100 5.58 -3.49 5.83
N GLU A 101 4.29 -3.19 5.62
CA GLU A 101 3.76 -1.85 5.89
C GLU A 101 4.03 -1.43 7.35
N ALA A 102 3.91 -2.36 8.30
CA ALA A 102 4.14 -2.05 9.72
C ALA A 102 5.61 -1.74 10.01
N SER A 103 6.54 -2.48 9.39
CA SER A 103 7.98 -2.22 9.47
C SER A 103 8.33 -0.86 8.88
N TYR A 104 7.77 -0.53 7.72
CA TYR A 104 7.93 0.77 7.08
C TYR A 104 7.43 1.92 7.97
N LEU A 105 6.20 1.82 8.48
CA LEU A 105 5.63 2.86 9.34
C LEU A 105 6.40 3.02 10.65
N LYS A 106 6.87 1.90 11.23
CA LYS A 106 7.71 1.92 12.43
C LYS A 106 9.04 2.61 12.16
N ARG A 107 9.71 2.27 11.06
CA ARG A 107 11.01 2.82 10.66
C ARG A 107 10.97 4.33 10.45
N LEU A 108 9.85 4.83 9.92
CA LEU A 108 9.65 6.26 9.64
C LEU A 108 8.91 7.02 10.75
N ASN A 109 8.65 6.37 11.90
CA ASN A 109 7.87 6.95 13.01
C ASN A 109 6.47 7.45 12.59
N LEU A 110 5.82 6.76 11.65
CA LEU A 110 4.50 7.09 11.11
C LEU A 110 3.35 6.31 11.76
N LEU A 111 3.63 5.48 12.78
CA LEU A 111 2.58 4.79 13.55
C LEU A 111 1.79 5.81 14.39
N LEU A 112 0.46 5.75 14.29
CA LEU A 112 -0.46 6.53 15.09
C LEU A 112 -0.48 6.03 16.55
N PRO A 113 -0.89 6.88 17.50
CA PRO A 113 -1.06 6.50 18.90
C PRO A 113 -1.88 5.22 19.07
N GLY A 114 -1.31 4.26 19.81
CA GLY A 114 -1.96 2.99 20.11
C GLY A 114 -1.89 1.92 19.00
N GLU A 115 -1.44 2.23 17.77
CA GLU A 115 -1.23 1.19 16.74
C GLU A 115 -0.20 0.16 17.20
N ARG A 116 0.93 0.63 17.75
CA ARG A 116 2.03 -0.23 18.21
C ARG A 116 1.59 -1.29 19.21
N ARG A 117 0.60 -1.00 20.07
CA ARG A 117 0.10 -1.95 21.08
C ARG A 117 -0.75 -3.08 20.46
N ARG A 118 -1.28 -2.88 19.26
CA ARG A 118 -2.10 -3.86 18.53
C ARG A 118 -1.29 -4.71 17.55
N LEU A 119 -0.06 -4.30 17.25
CA LEU A 119 0.83 -5.00 16.34
C LEU A 119 1.49 -6.20 17.03
N LYS A 120 1.50 -7.33 16.34
CA LYS A 120 2.21 -8.55 16.70
C LYS A 120 3.55 -8.59 15.98
N GLN A 121 4.46 -9.45 16.46
CA GLN A 121 5.75 -9.64 15.81
C GLN A 121 5.59 -10.09 14.35
N SER A 122 4.58 -10.90 14.05
CA SER A 122 4.24 -11.36 12.69
C SER A 122 3.88 -10.23 11.72
N ASP A 123 3.42 -9.08 12.22
CA ASP A 123 3.04 -7.94 11.36
C ASP A 123 4.29 -7.24 10.78
N PHE A 124 5.46 -7.49 11.38
CA PHE A 124 6.75 -6.96 10.91
C PHE A 124 7.46 -7.88 9.92
N THR A 125 6.94 -9.09 9.69
CA THR A 125 7.53 -10.07 8.78
C THR A 125 7.56 -9.54 7.34
N PRO A 126 8.69 -9.68 6.61
CA PRO A 126 8.79 -9.28 5.21
C PRO A 126 7.66 -9.83 4.33
N GLN A 127 7.29 -9.07 3.31
CA GLN A 127 6.26 -9.42 2.34
C GLN A 127 6.89 -9.74 0.99
N PHE A 128 6.40 -10.80 0.35
CA PHE A 128 6.85 -11.25 -0.97
C PHE A 128 5.98 -10.67 -2.07
N VAL A 129 6.61 -10.18 -3.14
CA VAL A 129 5.88 -9.87 -4.37
C VAL A 129 5.32 -11.17 -4.94
N ARG A 130 4.02 -11.22 -5.18
CA ARG A 130 3.37 -12.34 -5.87
C ARG A 130 3.30 -12.05 -7.36
N GLY A 131 3.36 -13.12 -8.17
CA GLY A 131 3.60 -13.14 -9.61
C GLY A 131 2.87 -12.09 -10.44
N CYS A 132 3.48 -11.80 -11.59
CA CYS A 132 2.90 -10.95 -12.60
C CYS A 132 1.79 -11.69 -13.34
N PHE A 133 0.64 -11.03 -13.46
CA PHE A 133 -0.55 -11.46 -14.16
C PHE A 133 -1.43 -12.45 -13.38
N ASP A 134 -2.72 -12.11 -13.33
CA ASP A 134 -3.86 -12.95 -12.91
C ASP A 134 -4.18 -13.09 -11.41
N ASP A 135 -4.50 -11.98 -10.73
CA ASP A 135 -5.74 -11.82 -9.91
C ASP A 135 -5.72 -10.49 -9.11
N PRO A 136 -6.66 -9.55 -9.32
CA PRO A 136 -6.79 -8.33 -8.54
C PRO A 136 -7.10 -8.51 -7.03
N ARG A 137 -7.42 -9.74 -6.56
CA ARG A 137 -7.97 -10.00 -5.22
C ARG A 137 -7.04 -10.78 -4.28
N THR A 138 -5.83 -11.14 -4.71
CA THR A 138 -5.00 -12.14 -3.99
C THR A 138 -3.64 -11.58 -3.55
N TYR A 139 -3.61 -10.38 -2.98
CA TYR A 139 -2.32 -9.70 -2.81
C TYR A 139 -1.50 -10.08 -1.59
N TRP A 140 -2.03 -10.57 -0.46
CA TRP A 140 -1.16 -10.86 0.71
C TRP A 140 -1.70 -12.00 1.59
N ARG A 141 -0.91 -13.08 1.77
CA ARG A 141 -0.98 -13.94 2.97
C ARG A 141 0.34 -13.79 3.73
N ALA A 142 0.25 -13.72 5.06
CA ALA A 142 1.41 -13.84 5.94
C ALA A 142 2.13 -15.15 5.64
N ALA A 143 3.46 -15.16 5.68
CA ALA A 143 4.24 -16.38 5.59
C ALA A 143 3.77 -17.33 6.70
N GLU A 144 3.22 -18.48 6.31
CA GLU A 144 2.98 -19.56 7.25
C GLU A 144 4.36 -20.04 7.70
N VAL A 145 4.64 -19.83 8.98
CA VAL A 145 5.84 -20.36 9.64
C VAL A 145 5.62 -21.86 9.76
N ALA A 146 6.38 -22.64 9.00
CA ALA A 146 6.54 -24.07 9.21
C ALA A 146 7.54 -24.32 10.35
#